data_AF-A0A557SXE3-F1
#
_entry.id   AF-A0A557SXE3-F1
#
_cell.length_a   1.000
_cell.length_b   1.000
_cell.length_c   1.000
_cell.angle_alpha   90.00
_cell.angle_beta   90.00
_cell.angle_gamma   90.00
#
_symmetry.space_group_name_H-M   'P 1'
#
loop_
_entity.id
_entity.type
_entity.pdbx_description
1 polymer ?
#
loop_
_entity_poly.entity_id
_entity_poly.type
_entity_poly.pdbx_seq_one_letter_code
_entity_poly.pdbx_strand_id
1 'polypeptide(L)'
;MLKYKFICQDSYEAEKLTSIFALQKDNTLFISHIVKIIDNEVVVKLKDGSHHSIMFKDDLNSYKLEQFFMGLLSRNGQVTETNYVGDVAFISLSEPSDHKSKL
;
A
#
# COMPACT_ATOMS: atom_id res chain seq x y z
N MET A 1 5.06 -14.51 -6.13
CA MET A 1 5.09 -13.21 -5.42
C MET A 1 4.44 -12.17 -6.31
N LEU A 2 3.44 -11.43 -5.81
CA LEU A 2 2.77 -10.37 -6.59
C LEU A 2 3.45 -9.04 -6.33
N LYS A 3 3.85 -8.33 -7.39
CA LYS A 3 4.53 -7.03 -7.29
C LYS A 3 3.64 -5.93 -7.85
N TYR A 4 3.35 -4.93 -7.02
CA TYR A 4 2.60 -3.74 -7.36
C TYR A 4 3.56 -2.57 -7.58
N LYS A 5 3.24 -1.73 -8.57
CA LYS A 5 4.00 -0.53 -8.94
C LYS A 5 3.08 0.67 -8.88
N PHE A 6 3.52 1.75 -8.25
CA PHE A 6 2.80 3.02 -8.20
C PHE A 6 3.73 4.14 -8.63
N ILE A 7 3.24 5.07 -9.43
CA ILE A 7 3.97 6.28 -9.83
C ILE A 7 3.41 7.44 -9.02
N CYS A 8 4.25 8.00 -8.15
CA CYS A 8 3.91 9.09 -7.26
C CYS A 8 4.20 10.44 -7.93
N GLN A 9 3.78 11.54 -7.31
CA GLN A 9 4.06 12.88 -7.83
C GLN A 9 5.56 13.17 -7.90
N ASP A 10 6.30 12.70 -6.89
CA ASP A 10 7.74 12.84 -6.76
C ASP A 10 8.32 11.70 -5.91
N SER A 11 9.64 11.74 -5.69
CA SER A 11 10.33 10.72 -4.91
C SER A 11 10.00 10.73 -3.42
N TYR A 12 9.64 11.90 -2.87
CA TYR A 12 9.24 12.00 -1.47
C TYR A 12 7.90 11.31 -1.24
N GLU A 13 6.95 11.48 -2.15
CA GLU A 13 5.67 10.77 -2.12
C GLU A 13 5.85 9.25 -2.28
N ALA A 14 6.78 8.81 -3.14
CA ALA A 14 7.13 7.39 -3.29
C ALA A 14 7.73 6.79 -2.01
N GLU A 15 8.67 7.51 -1.39
CA GLU A 15 9.26 7.13 -0.11
C GLU A 15 8.19 7.03 1.00
N LYS A 16 7.33 8.05 1.10
CA LYS A 16 6.24 8.11 2.07
C LYS A 16 5.29 6.92 1.92
N LEU A 17 4.88 6.60 0.69
CA LEU A 17 4.05 5.43 0.40
C LEU A 17 4.71 4.14 0.86
N THR A 18 5.98 3.92 0.52
CA THR A 18 6.68 2.69 0.92
C THR A 18 6.82 2.58 2.44
N SER A 19 7.05 3.69 3.14
CA SER A 19 7.16 3.72 4.60
C SER A 19 5.83 3.41 5.29
N ILE A 20 4.71 3.89 4.76
CA ILE A 20 3.36 3.61 5.27
C ILE A 20 3.00 2.12 5.14
N PHE A 21 3.45 1.47 4.07
CA PHE A 21 3.20 0.05 3.79
C PHE A 21 4.34 -0.89 4.23
N ALA A 22 5.39 -0.37 4.87
CA ALA A 22 6.47 -1.19 5.38
C ALA A 22 6.00 -2.05 6.57
N LEU A 23 6.53 -3.28 6.63
CA LEU A 23 6.33 -4.16 7.78
C LEU A 23 7.00 -3.56 9.03
N GLN A 24 6.25 -3.56 10.12
CA GLN A 24 6.78 -3.30 11.45
C GLN A 24 7.54 -4.54 11.97
N LYS A 25 8.29 -4.37 13.08
CA LYS A 25 9.08 -5.46 13.68
C LYS A 25 8.25 -6.69 14.09
N ASP A 26 6.95 -6.50 14.30
CA ASP A 26 5.98 -7.56 14.64
C ASP A 26 5.31 -8.20 13.39
N ASN A 27 5.83 -7.92 12.19
CA ASN A 27 5.29 -8.34 10.89
C ASN A 27 3.86 -7.86 10.61
N THR A 28 3.42 -6.78 11.27
CA THR A 28 2.15 -6.11 10.96
C THR A 28 2.38 -4.84 10.14
N LEU A 29 1.32 -4.39 9.47
CA LEU A 29 1.28 -3.08 8.83
C LEU A 29 0.84 -2.00 9.80
N PHE A 30 1.38 -0.79 9.64
CA PHE A 30 1.01 0.36 10.48
C PHE A 30 -0.19 1.16 9.95
N ILE A 31 -0.48 1.05 8.65
CA ILE A 31 -1.70 1.59 8.05
C ILE A 31 -2.95 0.91 8.63
N SER A 32 -3.99 1.69 8.89
CA SER A 32 -5.31 1.21 9.32
C SER A 32 -6.28 1.11 8.13
N HIS A 33 -6.52 2.21 7.41
CA HIS A 33 -7.40 2.24 6.25
C HIS A 33 -7.19 3.47 5.37
N ILE A 34 -7.71 3.41 4.14
CA ILE A 34 -7.89 4.57 3.27
C ILE A 34 -9.12 5.35 3.75
N VAL A 35 -8.96 6.65 3.95
CA VAL A 35 -10.01 7.56 4.44
C VAL A 35 -10.75 8.21 3.28
N LYS A 36 -10.02 8.69 2.27
CA LYS A 36 -10.58 9.37 1.11
C LYS A 36 -9.62 9.34 -0.06
N ILE A 37 -10.19 9.41 -1.27
CA ILE A 37 -9.47 9.63 -2.51
C ILE A 37 -10.04 10.90 -3.15
N ILE A 38 -9.16 11.81 -3.57
CA ILE A 38 -9.50 13.08 -4.22
C ILE A 38 -8.58 13.21 -5.42
N ASP A 39 -9.09 12.99 -6.63
CA ASP A 39 -8.28 12.95 -7.85
C ASP A 39 -7.05 12.03 -7.71
N ASN A 40 -5.84 12.59 -7.76
CA ASN A 40 -4.57 11.87 -7.59
C ASN A 40 -4.07 11.82 -6.13
N GLU A 41 -4.85 12.28 -5.15
CA GLU A 41 -4.52 12.22 -3.72
C GLU A 41 -5.21 11.02 -3.03
N VAL A 42 -4.46 10.28 -2.22
CA VAL A 42 -5.03 9.30 -1.28
C VAL A 42 -4.69 9.71 0.14
N VAL A 43 -5.73 9.86 0.98
CA VAL A 43 -5.60 10.09 2.41
C VAL A 43 -5.74 8.76 3.14
N VAL A 44 -4.76 8.42 3.97
CA VAL A 44 -4.76 7.21 4.81
C VAL A 44 -4.74 7.58 6.28
N LYS A 45 -5.29 6.69 7.10
CA LYS A 45 -5.16 6.74 8.56
C LYS A 45 -4.23 5.64 9.04
N LEU A 46 -3.32 6.00 9.94
CA LEU A 46 -2.42 5.05 10.59
C LEU A 46 -2.99 4.58 11.94
N LYS A 47 -2.40 3.52 12.50
CA LYS A 47 -2.84 2.92 13.76
C LYS A 47 -2.75 3.85 14.97
N ASP A 48 -1.87 4.85 14.94
CA ASP A 48 -1.77 5.90 15.99
C ASP A 48 -2.83 7.02 15.85
N GLY A 49 -3.65 6.96 14.81
CA GLY A 49 -4.70 7.94 14.54
C GLY A 49 -4.27 9.14 13.70
N SER A 50 -3.00 9.24 13.33
CA SER A 50 -2.51 10.24 12.39
C SER A 50 -3.07 10.01 10.98
N HIS A 51 -3.14 11.10 10.20
CA HIS A 51 -3.59 11.09 8.82
C HIS A 51 -2.46 11.59 7.92
N HIS A 52 -2.25 10.90 6.81
CA HIS A 52 -1.25 11.25 5.83
C HIS A 52 -1.87 11.23 4.44
N SER A 53 -1.53 12.23 3.64
CA SER A 53 -1.82 12.22 2.22
C SER A 53 -0.62 11.73 1.42
N ILE A 54 -0.94 11.02 0.33
CA ILE A 54 0.02 10.53 -0.67
C ILE A 54 -0.43 11.08 -2.01
N MET A 55 0.47 11.79 -2.68
CA MET A 55 0.18 12.37 -3.99
C MET A 55 0.73 11.49 -5.11
N PHE A 56 -0.17 11.08 -6.01
CA PHE A 56 0.17 10.26 -7.16
C PHE A 56 0.42 11.11 -8.41
N LYS A 57 1.05 10.50 -9.42
CA LYS A 57 1.22 11.16 -10.72
C LYS A 57 -0.11 11.48 -11.39
N ASP A 58 -1.09 10.61 -11.20
CA ASP A 58 -2.43 10.68 -11.80
C ASP A 58 -3.45 9.90 -10.94
N ASP A 59 -4.71 10.07 -11.28
CA ASP A 59 -5.87 9.40 -10.68
C ASP A 59 -5.87 7.89 -10.91
N LEU A 60 -5.27 7.41 -12.00
CA LEU A 60 -5.11 5.97 -12.24
C LEU A 60 -4.26 5.32 -11.14
N ASN A 61 -3.18 5.98 -10.70
CA ASN A 61 -2.33 5.46 -9.62
C ASN A 61 -3.00 5.54 -8.25
N SER A 62 -3.81 6.58 -7.97
CA SER A 62 -4.59 6.66 -6.73
C SER A 62 -5.65 5.55 -6.66
N TYR A 63 -6.39 5.33 -7.74
CA TYR A 63 -7.36 4.23 -7.84
C TYR A 63 -6.68 2.85 -7.72
N LYS A 64 -5.49 2.69 -8.32
CA LYS A 64 -4.71 1.47 -8.17
C LYS A 64 -4.37 1.17 -6.71
N LEU A 65 -4.08 2.18 -5.90
CA LEU A 65 -3.77 1.99 -4.48
C LEU A 65 -5.01 1.50 -3.72
N GLU A 66 -6.19 2.02 -4.04
CA GLU A 66 -7.45 1.55 -3.46
C GLU A 66 -7.69 0.07 -3.75
N GLN A 67 -7.57 -0.32 -5.01
CA GLN A 67 -7.77 -1.71 -5.44
C GLN A 67 -6.74 -2.64 -4.80
N PHE A 68 -5.49 -2.19 -4.71
CA PHE A 68 -4.44 -2.91 -3.98
C PHE A 68 -4.82 -3.10 -2.50
N PHE A 69 -5.25 -2.04 -1.81
CA PHE A 69 -5.55 -2.10 -0.39
C PHE A 69 -6.77 -2.99 -0.09
N MET A 70 -7.82 -2.91 -0.91
CA MET A 70 -8.97 -3.83 -0.83
C MET A 70 -8.56 -5.28 -1.10
N GLY A 71 -7.68 -5.51 -2.08
CA GLY A 71 -7.11 -6.83 -2.36
C GLY A 71 -6.28 -7.38 -1.20
N LEU A 72 -5.48 -6.51 -0.56
CA LEU A 72 -4.66 -6.86 0.60
C LEU A 72 -5.52 -7.32 1.78
N LEU A 73 -6.57 -6.56 2.13
CA LEU A 73 -7.49 -6.89 3.21
C LEU A 73 -8.30 -8.16 2.92
N SER A 74 -8.79 -8.33 1.69
CA SER A 74 -9.67 -9.46 1.34
C SER A 74 -8.94 -10.81 1.26
N ARG A 75 -7.67 -10.81 0.87
CA ARG A 75 -6.89 -12.04 0.65
C ARG A 75 -6.09 -12.48 1.88
N ASN A 76 -6.16 -11.73 2.99
CA ASN A 76 -5.17 -11.81 4.07
C ASN A 76 -3.73 -11.84 3.52
N GLY A 77 -3.49 -11.09 2.43
CA GLY A 77 -2.18 -10.99 1.83
C GLY A 77 -1.22 -10.32 2.81
N GLN A 78 0.04 -10.75 2.83
CA GLN A 78 1.05 -10.10 3.65
C GLN A 78 1.99 -9.31 2.74
N VAL A 79 2.21 -8.03 3.05
CA VAL A 79 3.30 -7.28 2.43
C VAL A 79 4.61 -7.92 2.85
N THR A 80 5.49 -8.23 1.89
CA THR A 80 6.78 -8.86 2.15
C THR A 80 7.94 -7.89 1.99
N GLU A 81 7.78 -6.89 1.10
CA GLU A 81 8.83 -5.94 0.77
C GLU A 81 8.22 -4.66 0.20
N THR A 82 8.86 -3.54 0.51
CA THR A 82 8.59 -2.23 -0.07
C THR A 82 9.90 -1.56 -0.48
N ASN A 83 9.94 -0.94 -1.66
CA ASN A 83 11.09 -0.16 -2.09
C ASN A 83 10.66 0.94 -3.08
N TYR A 84 11.49 1.96 -3.29
CA TYR A 84 11.24 2.99 -4.28
C TYR A 84 12.49 3.34 -5.10
N VAL A 85 12.29 3.89 -6.30
CA VAL A 85 13.34 4.44 -7.17
C VAL A 85 12.78 5.68 -7.86
N GLY A 86 13.32 6.85 -7.55
CA GLY A 86 12.74 8.11 -8.01
C GLY A 86 11.31 8.25 -7.51
N ASP A 87 10.39 8.63 -8.41
CA ASP A 87 8.96 8.77 -8.17
C ASP A 87 8.18 7.43 -8.18
N VAL A 88 8.86 6.29 -8.32
CA VAL A 88 8.21 4.99 -8.44
C VAL A 88 8.33 4.18 -7.15
N ALA A 89 7.19 3.81 -6.56
CA ALA A 89 7.10 2.91 -5.43
C ALA A 89 6.72 1.47 -5.86
N PHE A 90 7.27 0.49 -5.16
CA PHE A 90 6.99 -0.92 -5.35
C PHE A 90 6.60 -1.57 -4.03
N ILE A 91 5.56 -2.41 -4.07
CA ILE A 91 5.07 -3.17 -2.92
C ILE A 91 4.89 -4.62 -3.36
N SER A 92 5.54 -5.55 -2.67
CA SER A 92 5.46 -7.00 -2.91
C SER A 92 4.54 -7.65 -1.89
N LEU A 93 3.66 -8.53 -2.35
CA LEU A 93 2.83 -9.39 -1.50
C LEU A 93 3.27 -10.85 -1.61
N SER A 94 3.16 -11.56 -0.49
CA SER A 94 3.15 -13.03 -0.49
C SER A 94 2.01 -13.55 -1.37
N GLU A 95 2.22 -14.72 -1.97
CA GLU A 95 1.11 -15.39 -2.63
C GLU A 95 0.06 -15.79 -1.59
N PRO A 96 -1.24 -15.77 -1.93
CA PRO A 96 -2.26 -16.30 -1.05
C PRO A 96 -1.88 -17.73 -0.68
N SER A 97 -1.71 -18.01 0.61
CA SER A 97 -1.62 -19.38 1.07
C SER A 97 -2.97 -20.02 0.78
N ASP A 98 -2.99 -20.99 -0.14
CA ASP A 98 -4.13 -21.90 -0.36
C ASP A 98 -4.32 -22.71 0.94
N HIS A 99 -4.90 -22.11 1.97
CA HIS A 99 -5.57 -22.88 3.02
C HIS A 99 -6.90 -23.36 2.42
N LYS A 100 -6.79 -24.33 1.51
CA LYS A 100 -7.82 -25.35 1.38
C LYS A 100 -7.90 -26.03 2.74
N SER A 101 -8.91 -25.63 3.49
CA SER A 101 -9.49 -26.35 4.61
C SER A 101 -9.43 -27.86 4.33
N LYS A 102 -8.49 -28.55 4.99
CA LYS A 102 -8.60 -29.98 5.21
C LYS A 102 -9.67 -30.15 6.29
N LEU A 103 -10.89 -30.38 5.81
CA LEU A 103 -11.91 -31.16 6.52
C LEU A 103 -11.37 -32.57 6.79
#